data_AF-A0A6A5WNF3-F1
#
_entry.id   AF-A0A6A5WNF3-F1
#
_cell.length_a   1.000
_cell.length_b   1.000
_cell.length_c   1.000
_cell.angle_alpha   90.00
_cell.angle_beta   90.00
_cell.angle_gamma   90.00
#
_symmetry.space_group_name_H-M   'P 1'
#
loop_
_entity.id
_entity.type
_entity.pdbx_description
1 polymer ?
#
loop_
_entity_poly.entity_id
_entity_poly.type
_entity_poly.pdbx_seq_one_letter_code
_entity_poly.pdbx_strand_id
1 'polypeptide(L)'
;MHPPPPPPPPPPPPPPPPPPPPPPPPPPPGLSFLDDYAGDSFRNACTPSELIPTHYAGDSILDGRLMRISAFRSKAFVSFHRAYAADYKEHEWIVKHGSSGSWHERPTKAAMKKMIRAEAEGIEVEELPVLENPRPVRIEPARVWASPALTTPTDDDIYECMAGHSMDEPYGGTCCQCTEEKSEALDSTSLVYCLVLSSYQSEHTTIPRQSFGAKQIYKLVKCGSREGAIAEAFYAAGVNGWNVVFACVMRLGETFDERSGDVERVEDLWKIADDADAGDVVRVFY
;
A
#
# COMPACT_ATOMS: atom_id res chain seq x y z
N MET A 1 -83.44 -15.18 55.74
CA MET A 1 -82.03 -15.59 55.99
C MET A 1 -81.25 -15.31 54.73
N HIS A 2 -80.28 -14.39 54.78
CA HIS A 2 -79.44 -14.08 53.62
C HIS A 2 -78.40 -15.20 53.43
N PRO A 3 -78.17 -15.66 52.19
CA PRO A 3 -77.17 -16.68 51.91
C PRO A 3 -75.77 -16.14 52.25
N PRO A 4 -74.88 -17.00 52.80
CA PRO A 4 -73.51 -16.61 53.09
C PRO A 4 -72.77 -16.23 51.79
N PRO A 5 -71.88 -15.23 51.85
CA PRO A 5 -71.09 -14.82 50.69
C PRO A 5 -70.22 -15.99 50.19
N PRO A 6 -70.02 -16.09 48.87
CA PRO A 6 -69.19 -17.15 48.30
C PRO A 6 -67.74 -17.02 48.80
N PRO A 7 -67.04 -18.15 48.99
CA PRO A 7 -65.64 -18.12 49.39
C PRO A 7 -64.78 -17.41 48.34
N PRO A 8 -63.72 -16.70 48.76
CA PRO A 8 -62.81 -16.05 47.82
C PRO A 8 -62.16 -17.09 46.89
N PRO A 9 -61.88 -16.72 45.63
CA PRO A 9 -61.21 -17.61 44.71
C PRO A 9 -59.81 -17.98 45.25
N PRO A 10 -59.34 -19.21 45.00
CA PRO A 10 -58.00 -19.62 45.40
C PRO A 10 -56.95 -18.72 44.74
N PRO A 11 -55.84 -18.44 45.43
CA PRO A 11 -54.75 -17.66 44.86
C PRO A 11 -54.23 -18.35 43.58
N PRO A 12 -53.79 -17.57 42.57
CA PRO A 12 -53.22 -18.13 41.36
C PRO A 12 -51.99 -18.99 41.72
N PRO A 13 -51.77 -20.10 40.99
CA PRO A 13 -50.57 -20.90 41.19
C PRO A 13 -49.32 -20.03 40.99
N PRO A 14 -48.25 -20.27 41.77
CA PRO A 14 -47.01 -19.54 41.58
C PRO A 14 -46.52 -19.72 40.13
N PRO A 15 -45.94 -18.68 39.52
CA PRO A 15 -45.40 -18.79 38.17
C PRO A 15 -44.36 -19.90 38.14
N PRO A 16 -44.29 -20.69 37.04
CA PRO A 16 -43.26 -21.70 36.90
C PRO A 16 -41.89 -21.04 37.05
N PRO A 17 -40.91 -21.72 37.67
CA PRO A 17 -39.56 -21.19 37.76
C PRO A 17 -39.07 -20.86 36.34
N PRO A 18 -38.35 -19.74 36.16
CA PRO A 18 -37.79 -19.40 34.87
C PRO A 18 -36.94 -20.58 34.38
N PRO A 19 -37.01 -20.91 33.08
CA PRO A 19 -36.15 -21.94 32.53
C PRO A 19 -34.70 -21.62 32.88
N PRO A 20 -33.86 -22.63 33.18
CA PRO A 20 -32.45 -22.39 33.37
C PRO A 20 -31.91 -21.60 32.18
N PRO A 21 -31.03 -20.61 32.41
CA PRO A 21 -30.43 -19.87 31.32
C PRO A 21 -29.86 -20.88 30.32
N PRO A 22 -30.05 -20.67 29.01
CA PRO A 22 -29.43 -21.53 28.02
C PRO A 22 -27.93 -21.62 28.35
N PRO A 23 -27.30 -22.80 28.17
CA PRO A 23 -25.86 -22.89 28.31
C PRO A 23 -25.24 -21.77 27.46
N PRO A 24 -24.21 -21.08 27.97
CA PRO A 24 -23.54 -20.05 27.19
C PRO A 24 -23.19 -20.66 25.82
N PRO A 25 -23.42 -19.93 24.71
CA PRO A 25 -23.00 -20.42 23.41
C PRO A 25 -21.54 -20.87 23.54
N PRO A 26 -21.15 -22.00 22.91
CA PRO A 26 -19.73 -22.33 22.83
C PRO A 26 -19.00 -21.07 22.37
N PRO A 27 -17.86 -20.72 22.97
CA PRO A 27 -17.09 -19.58 22.50
C PRO A 27 -16.99 -19.71 20.98
N PRO A 28 -17.22 -18.63 20.20
CA PRO A 28 -16.90 -18.67 18.78
C PRO A 28 -15.51 -19.29 18.68
N PRO A 29 -15.25 -20.20 17.71
CA PRO A 29 -13.94 -20.79 17.52
C PRO A 29 -12.96 -19.68 17.75
N GLY A 30 -12.15 -19.84 18.82
CA GLY A 30 -11.28 -18.77 19.24
C GLY A 30 -10.61 -18.25 17.98
N LEU A 31 -10.51 -16.94 17.85
CA LEU A 31 -9.51 -16.37 16.97
C LEU A 31 -8.14 -16.74 17.55
N SER A 32 -7.83 -18.04 17.56
CA SER A 32 -6.54 -18.67 17.56
C SER A 32 -5.91 -18.45 16.18
N PHE A 33 -6.07 -17.24 15.62
CA PHE A 33 -5.32 -16.79 14.45
C PHE A 33 -3.85 -16.48 14.80
N LEU A 34 -3.43 -16.75 16.03
CA LEU A 34 -2.07 -16.45 16.49
C LEU A 34 -1.29 -17.62 17.11
N ASP A 35 -1.89 -18.79 17.36
CA ASP A 35 -1.16 -19.90 18.01
C ASP A 35 -1.20 -21.25 17.28
N ASP A 36 -1.99 -21.40 16.21
CA ASP A 36 -2.01 -22.65 15.40
C ASP A 36 -1.18 -22.55 14.09
N TYR A 37 -0.42 -21.46 13.95
CA TYR A 37 0.60 -21.31 12.90
C TYR A 37 2.00 -21.76 13.38
N ALA A 38 2.06 -22.76 14.26
CA ALA A 38 3.30 -23.47 14.58
C ALA A 38 3.76 -24.41 13.44
N GLY A 39 3.01 -24.47 12.33
CA GLY A 39 3.31 -25.28 11.15
C GLY A 39 3.25 -24.57 9.79
N ASP A 40 2.93 -23.28 9.71
CA ASP A 40 3.09 -22.54 8.44
C ASP A 40 4.48 -21.94 8.41
N SER A 41 5.28 -22.49 7.51
CA SER A 41 6.65 -22.11 7.31
C SER A 41 6.66 -20.66 6.86
N PHE A 42 6.94 -19.71 7.76
CA PHE A 42 7.23 -18.33 7.39
C PHE A 42 8.16 -18.37 6.17
N ARG A 43 7.67 -17.86 5.04
CA ARG A 43 8.53 -17.71 3.88
C ARG A 43 9.61 -16.70 4.27
N ASN A 44 10.84 -17.17 4.23
CA ASN A 44 12.01 -16.37 4.54
C ASN A 44 12.38 -15.57 3.29
N ALA A 45 12.56 -14.26 3.44
CA ALA A 45 13.20 -13.41 2.44
C ALA A 45 14.61 -13.09 2.93
N CYS A 46 15.60 -13.57 2.18
CA CYS A 46 17.01 -13.26 2.36
C CYS A 46 17.44 -12.07 1.49
N THR A 47 16.73 -11.83 0.39
CA THR A 47 17.04 -10.78 -0.59
C THR A 47 15.82 -9.87 -0.85
N PRO A 48 16.03 -8.65 -1.38
CA PRO A 48 14.94 -7.77 -1.78
C PRO A 48 13.96 -8.41 -2.76
N SER A 49 14.46 -9.12 -3.78
CA SER A 49 13.66 -9.80 -4.81
C SER A 49 12.84 -10.98 -4.27
N GLU A 50 13.24 -11.59 -3.15
CA GLU A 50 12.41 -12.60 -2.47
C GLU A 50 11.26 -11.98 -1.68
N LEU A 51 11.46 -10.77 -1.15
CA LEU A 51 10.41 -10.03 -0.45
C LEU A 51 9.39 -9.50 -1.44
N ILE A 52 9.86 -8.88 -2.53
CA ILE A 52 9.06 -8.30 -3.60
C ILE A 52 9.53 -8.90 -4.94
N PRO A 53 8.93 -10.02 -5.37
CA PRO A 53 9.30 -10.67 -6.64
C PRO A 53 8.81 -9.87 -7.86
N THR A 54 9.38 -10.21 -9.01
CA THR A 54 8.78 -9.86 -10.31
C THR A 54 7.45 -10.57 -10.47
N HIS A 55 6.51 -9.89 -11.13
CA HIS A 55 5.24 -10.46 -11.53
C HIS A 55 5.03 -10.08 -13.00
N TYR A 56 5.15 -11.06 -13.88
CA TYR A 56 4.95 -10.85 -15.31
C TYR A 56 3.45 -10.91 -15.62
N ALA A 57 3.03 -10.22 -16.67
CA ALA A 57 1.69 -10.36 -17.20
C ALA A 57 1.38 -11.85 -17.45
N GLY A 58 0.20 -12.31 -17.01
CA GLY A 58 -0.20 -13.72 -17.11
C GLY A 58 0.18 -14.58 -15.88
N ASP A 59 1.06 -14.12 -15.00
CA ASP A 59 1.32 -14.81 -13.73
C ASP A 59 0.08 -14.81 -12.83
N SER A 60 -0.08 -15.87 -12.04
CA SER A 60 -1.13 -15.94 -11.03
C SER A 60 -0.96 -14.84 -9.99
N ILE A 61 -2.06 -14.17 -9.61
CA ILE A 61 -2.04 -13.11 -8.59
C ILE A 61 -1.48 -13.67 -7.29
N LEU A 62 -0.50 -12.98 -6.72
CA LEU A 62 0.08 -13.34 -5.44
C LEU A 62 -0.87 -12.91 -4.30
N ASP A 63 -1.23 -13.84 -3.44
CA ASP A 63 -1.94 -13.51 -2.21
C ASP A 63 -1.01 -12.84 -1.19
N GLY A 64 -1.59 -11.96 -0.36
CA GLY A 64 -0.87 -11.33 0.74
C GLY A 64 -0.35 -12.36 1.74
N ARG A 65 0.90 -12.20 2.19
CA ARG A 65 1.60 -13.19 3.02
C ARG A 65 2.50 -12.57 4.07
N LEU A 66 2.65 -13.28 5.19
CA LEU A 66 3.59 -12.91 6.25
C LEU A 66 4.98 -13.48 5.94
N MET A 67 5.94 -12.60 5.72
CA MET A 67 7.32 -12.92 5.41
C MET A 67 8.23 -12.66 6.61
N ARG A 68 9.29 -13.45 6.76
CA ARG A 68 10.38 -13.15 7.68
C ARG A 68 11.58 -12.64 6.89
N ILE A 69 12.05 -11.43 7.19
CA ILE A 69 13.26 -10.88 6.60
C ILE A 69 14.47 -11.42 7.37
N SER A 70 15.08 -12.47 6.84
CA SER A 70 16.08 -13.28 7.53
C SER A 70 17.26 -12.46 8.04
N ALA A 71 17.73 -11.51 7.23
CA ALA A 71 18.88 -10.66 7.53
C ALA A 71 18.71 -9.85 8.83
N PHE A 72 17.47 -9.47 9.17
CA PHE A 72 17.17 -8.59 10.31
C PHE A 72 16.32 -9.26 11.38
N ARG A 73 15.91 -10.53 11.15
CA ARG A 73 15.01 -11.30 12.02
C ARG A 73 13.68 -10.60 12.29
N SER A 74 13.27 -9.72 11.38
CA SER A 74 11.99 -9.00 11.42
C SER A 74 10.95 -9.71 10.56
N LYS A 75 9.69 -9.37 10.81
CA LYS A 75 8.53 -9.86 10.06
C LYS A 75 7.91 -8.71 9.30
N ALA A 76 7.49 -8.99 8.08
CA ALA A 76 6.76 -8.07 7.23
C ALA A 76 5.52 -8.76 6.66
N PHE A 77 4.36 -8.13 6.75
CA PHE A 77 3.19 -8.54 5.99
C PHE A 77 3.26 -7.88 4.61
N VAL A 78 3.35 -8.69 3.55
CA VAL A 78 3.46 -8.21 2.18
C VAL A 78 2.13 -8.41 1.46
N SER A 79 1.59 -7.36 0.83
CA SER A 79 0.38 -7.43 -0.01
C SER A 79 0.70 -7.04 -1.46
N PHE A 80 -0.02 -7.63 -2.42
CA PHE A 80 0.24 -7.51 -3.86
C PHE A 80 -0.93 -6.95 -4.66
N HIS A 81 -1.91 -6.32 -4.00
CA HIS A 81 -3.04 -5.76 -4.72
C HIS A 81 -2.64 -4.51 -5.51
N ARG A 82 -3.36 -4.22 -6.59
CA ARG A 82 -3.17 -3.01 -7.39
C ARG A 82 -3.56 -1.75 -6.62
N ALA A 83 -2.93 -0.63 -6.93
CA ALA A 83 -3.36 0.68 -6.44
C ALA A 83 -4.42 1.28 -7.37
N TYR A 84 -5.46 1.87 -6.80
CA TYR A 84 -6.50 2.58 -7.53
C TYR A 84 -6.34 4.09 -7.34
N ALA A 85 -7.11 4.86 -8.12
CA ALA A 85 -7.08 6.32 -8.04
C ALA A 85 -7.33 6.86 -6.62
N ALA A 86 -8.13 6.18 -5.80
CA ALA A 86 -8.36 6.56 -4.41
C ALA A 86 -7.09 6.45 -3.55
N ASP A 87 -6.29 5.41 -3.77
CA ASP A 87 -5.04 5.17 -3.04
C ASP A 87 -3.97 6.19 -3.44
N TYR A 88 -3.89 6.52 -4.73
CA TYR A 88 -3.03 7.60 -5.22
C TYR A 88 -3.44 8.94 -4.59
N LYS A 89 -4.73 9.28 -4.61
CA LYS A 89 -5.23 10.54 -4.01
C LYS A 89 -4.97 10.65 -2.51
N GLU A 90 -4.86 9.53 -1.79
CA GLU A 90 -4.46 9.56 -0.38
C GLU A 90 -3.00 10.03 -0.19
N HIS A 91 -2.12 9.70 -1.12
CA HIS A 91 -0.68 9.95 -1.05
C HIS A 91 -0.18 11.05 -2.00
N GLU A 92 -1.06 11.60 -2.84
CA GLU A 92 -0.75 12.62 -3.84
C GLU A 92 -0.01 13.82 -3.22
N TRP A 93 -0.44 14.27 -2.03
CA TRP A 93 0.17 15.42 -1.36
C TRP A 93 1.68 15.27 -1.11
N ILE A 94 2.13 14.07 -0.71
CA ILE A 94 3.56 13.84 -0.43
C ILE A 94 4.32 13.51 -1.71
N VAL A 95 3.67 12.88 -2.70
CA VAL A 95 4.30 12.62 -4.00
C VAL A 95 4.56 13.92 -4.75
N LYS A 96 3.65 14.90 -4.67
CA LYS A 96 3.78 16.21 -5.32
C LYS A 96 4.71 17.18 -4.60
N HIS A 97 4.63 17.24 -3.26
CA HIS A 97 5.23 18.34 -2.50
C HIS A 97 6.24 17.87 -1.44
N GLY A 98 6.47 16.57 -1.31
CA GLY A 98 7.37 16.00 -0.31
C GLY A 98 8.82 16.02 -0.76
N SER A 99 9.71 16.48 0.10
CA SER A 99 11.15 16.45 -0.16
C SER A 99 11.66 15.02 -0.01
N SER A 100 12.41 14.53 -1.00
CA SER A 100 12.98 13.18 -0.97
C SER A 100 13.90 12.99 0.24
N GLY A 101 13.75 11.87 0.95
CA GLY A 101 14.60 11.53 2.09
C GLY A 101 14.15 12.11 3.44
N SER A 102 13.22 13.07 3.43
CA SER A 102 12.75 13.80 4.61
C SER A 102 11.45 13.24 5.17
N TRP A 103 11.23 13.43 6.47
CA TRP A 103 9.98 13.05 7.14
C TRP A 103 9.02 14.23 7.16
N HIS A 104 7.75 13.95 6.88
CA HIS A 104 6.66 14.91 6.83
C HIS A 104 5.46 14.38 7.60
N GLU A 105 4.65 15.31 8.11
CA GLU A 105 3.35 15.01 8.67
C GLU A 105 2.27 15.28 7.62
N ARG A 106 1.18 14.51 7.66
CA ARG A 106 0.05 14.77 6.76
C ARG A 106 -0.51 16.18 6.99
N PRO A 107 -0.61 17.03 5.97
CA PRO A 107 -1.16 18.36 6.11
C PRO A 107 -2.61 18.32 6.57
N THR A 108 -3.01 19.36 7.30
CA THR A 108 -4.43 19.51 7.68
C THR A 108 -5.30 19.71 6.44
N LYS A 109 -6.59 19.40 6.52
CA LYS A 109 -7.54 19.65 5.42
C LYS A 109 -7.54 21.11 4.95
N ALA A 110 -7.33 22.05 5.87
CA ALA A 110 -7.22 23.48 5.54
C ALA A 110 -5.94 23.80 4.77
N ALA A 111 -4.81 23.21 5.15
CA ALA A 111 -3.55 23.36 4.42
C ALA A 111 -3.64 22.74 3.01
N MET A 112 -4.18 21.51 2.89
CA MET A 112 -4.39 20.88 1.58
C MET A 112 -5.29 21.73 0.68
N LYS A 113 -6.37 22.33 1.21
CA LYS A 113 -7.24 23.21 0.43
C LYS A 113 -6.53 24.47 -0.06
N LYS A 114 -5.61 25.03 0.74
CA LYS A 114 -4.79 26.17 0.32
C LYS A 114 -3.83 25.78 -0.80
N MET A 115 -3.19 24.62 -0.71
CA MET A 115 -2.29 24.09 -1.73
C MET A 115 -3.02 23.88 -3.06
N ILE A 116 -4.16 23.17 -3.04
CA ILE A 116 -5.01 22.96 -4.23
C ILE A 116 -5.42 24.29 -4.88
N ARG A 117 -5.75 25.30 -4.05
CA ARG A 117 -6.12 26.62 -4.56
C ARG A 117 -4.93 27.34 -5.20
N ALA A 118 -3.75 27.24 -4.59
CA ALA A 118 -2.52 27.83 -5.13
C ALA A 118 -2.14 27.18 -6.47
N GLU A 119 -2.23 25.84 -6.57
CA GLU A 119 -2.04 25.13 -7.85
C GLU A 119 -3.02 25.61 -8.92
N ALA A 120 -4.32 25.74 -8.58
CA ALA A 120 -5.34 26.23 -9.52
C ALA A 120 -5.13 27.69 -9.95
N GLU A 121 -4.44 28.49 -9.14
CA GLU A 121 -4.08 29.88 -9.43
C GLU A 121 -2.70 29.99 -10.13
N GLY A 122 -2.03 28.86 -10.41
CA GLY A 122 -0.69 28.82 -11.00
C GLY A 122 0.40 29.37 -10.09
N ILE A 123 0.14 29.41 -8.77
CA ILE A 123 1.08 29.87 -7.76
C ILE A 123 1.92 28.68 -7.32
N GLU A 124 3.25 28.82 -7.39
CA GLU A 124 4.18 27.82 -6.91
C GLU A 124 3.90 27.47 -5.45
N VAL A 125 3.64 26.19 -5.18
CA VAL A 125 3.33 25.69 -3.84
C VAL A 125 4.63 25.39 -3.11
N GLU A 126 4.83 26.01 -1.95
CA GLU A 126 5.97 25.77 -1.08
C GLU A 126 6.08 24.29 -0.68
N GLU A 127 7.31 23.76 -0.65
CA GLU A 127 7.59 22.39 -0.20
C GLU A 127 6.96 22.10 1.18
N LEU A 128 6.60 20.84 1.40
CA LEU A 128 6.01 20.44 2.67
C LEU A 128 6.99 20.68 3.82
N PRO A 129 6.51 21.19 4.97
CA PRO A 129 7.34 21.37 6.16
C PRO A 129 8.06 20.06 6.52
N VAL A 130 9.38 20.11 6.61
CA VAL A 130 10.21 18.99 7.03
C VAL A 130 10.14 18.88 8.55
N LEU A 131 9.97 17.65 9.05
CA LEU A 131 10.02 17.37 10.48
C LEU A 131 11.48 17.38 10.95
N GLU A 132 11.86 18.39 11.75
CA GLU A 132 13.27 18.61 12.16
C GLU A 132 13.85 17.51 13.07
N ASN A 133 13.01 16.81 13.83
CA ASN A 133 13.44 15.78 14.78
C ASN A 133 12.60 14.50 14.67
N PRO A 134 12.66 13.79 13.54
CA PRO A 134 11.85 12.61 13.31
C PRO A 134 12.33 11.46 14.19
N ARG A 135 11.40 10.82 14.89
CA ARG A 135 11.63 9.64 15.74
C ARG A 135 10.65 8.54 15.33
N PRO A 136 10.81 7.95 14.14
CA PRO A 136 9.91 6.94 13.63
C PRO A 136 10.01 5.67 14.48
N VAL A 137 8.87 5.20 14.95
CA VAL A 137 8.75 3.97 15.74
C VAL A 137 8.90 2.74 14.84
N ARG A 138 9.58 1.71 15.36
CA ARG A 138 9.66 0.40 14.72
C ARG A 138 8.34 -0.36 14.87
N ILE A 139 7.72 -0.74 13.76
CA ILE A 139 6.45 -1.49 13.70
C ILE A 139 6.75 -2.96 13.37
N GLU A 140 6.05 -3.88 14.05
CA GLU A 140 6.25 -5.31 13.89
C GLU A 140 4.89 -6.05 13.91
N PRO A 141 4.49 -6.78 12.85
CA PRO A 141 5.15 -6.82 11.55
C PRO A 141 4.99 -5.49 10.79
N ALA A 142 6.01 -5.08 10.05
CA ALA A 142 5.90 -3.97 9.11
C ALA A 142 4.96 -4.35 7.95
N ARG A 143 4.22 -3.40 7.39
CA ARG A 143 3.39 -3.63 6.19
C ARG A 143 4.13 -3.20 4.95
N VAL A 144 4.23 -4.08 3.96
CA VAL A 144 4.86 -3.79 2.66
C VAL A 144 3.82 -3.97 1.58
N TRP A 145 3.35 -2.87 1.02
CA TRP A 145 2.49 -2.92 -0.15
C TRP A 145 3.34 -2.97 -1.42
N ALA A 146 3.47 -4.16 -1.99
CA ALA A 146 4.13 -4.44 -3.26
C ALA A 146 3.13 -4.28 -4.42
N SER A 147 2.78 -3.03 -4.74
CA SER A 147 1.92 -2.71 -5.90
C SER A 147 2.64 -3.00 -7.24
N PRO A 148 1.94 -2.94 -8.39
CA PRO A 148 2.55 -3.10 -9.71
C PRO A 148 3.79 -2.23 -9.95
N ALA A 149 3.83 -1.02 -9.37
CA ALA A 149 5.01 -0.15 -9.40
C ALA A 149 6.29 -0.80 -8.85
N LEU A 150 6.18 -1.82 -7.99
CA LEU A 150 7.30 -2.55 -7.41
C LEU A 150 7.44 -3.99 -7.94
N THR A 151 6.41 -4.55 -8.56
CA THR A 151 6.41 -5.94 -9.05
C THR A 151 6.57 -6.06 -10.56
N THR A 152 6.08 -5.10 -11.34
CA THR A 152 6.14 -5.14 -12.80
C THR A 152 7.58 -4.88 -13.28
N PRO A 153 8.17 -5.81 -14.05
CA PRO A 153 9.50 -5.62 -14.62
C PRO A 153 9.46 -4.71 -15.86
N THR A 154 10.63 -4.27 -16.34
CA THR A 154 10.72 -3.42 -17.56
C THR A 154 10.61 -4.21 -18.85
N ASP A 155 10.80 -5.53 -18.81
CA ASP A 155 10.70 -6.50 -19.91
C ASP A 155 9.39 -7.32 -19.85
N ASP A 156 8.30 -6.71 -19.39
CA ASP A 156 7.01 -7.40 -19.22
C ASP A 156 6.37 -7.85 -20.55
N ASP A 157 5.70 -9.00 -20.52
CA ASP A 157 5.18 -9.67 -21.71
C ASP A 157 3.96 -8.95 -22.31
N ILE A 158 3.96 -8.76 -23.63
CA ILE A 158 2.84 -8.14 -24.36
C ILE A 158 1.98 -9.20 -25.03
N TYR A 159 0.76 -9.38 -24.53
CA TYR A 159 -0.22 -10.33 -25.06
C TYR A 159 -1.12 -9.74 -26.17
N GLU A 160 -1.35 -8.43 -26.16
CA GLU A 160 -2.24 -7.75 -27.12
C GLU A 160 -1.43 -7.05 -28.22
N CYS A 161 -1.00 -7.81 -29.23
CA CYS A 161 -0.35 -7.22 -30.40
C CYS A 161 -1.38 -6.58 -31.34
N MET A 162 -1.42 -5.24 -31.34
CA MET A 162 -2.22 -4.47 -32.31
C MET A 162 -1.46 -4.15 -33.60
N ALA A 163 -0.15 -4.44 -33.66
CA ALA A 163 0.73 -4.11 -34.79
C ALA A 163 0.71 -5.14 -35.94
N GLY A 164 -0.02 -6.25 -35.79
CA GLY A 164 -0.12 -7.29 -36.81
C GLY A 164 1.15 -8.14 -36.98
N HIS A 165 2.04 -8.16 -35.99
CA HIS A 165 3.17 -9.07 -35.97
C HIS A 165 2.70 -10.52 -35.99
N SER A 166 3.39 -11.38 -36.73
CA SER A 166 2.94 -12.77 -36.89
C SER A 166 3.08 -13.53 -35.58
N MET A 167 1.98 -14.11 -35.13
CA MET A 167 1.91 -15.02 -33.99
C MET A 167 2.39 -16.43 -34.40
N ASP A 168 3.45 -16.51 -35.22
CA ASP A 168 3.96 -17.78 -35.75
C ASP A 168 4.75 -18.59 -34.69
N GLU A 169 4.86 -18.08 -33.47
CA GLU A 169 5.44 -18.81 -32.33
C GLU A 169 4.40 -19.72 -31.64
N PRO A 170 4.72 -20.99 -31.33
CA PRO A 170 3.69 -22.01 -31.14
C PRO A 170 3.04 -22.04 -29.75
N TYR A 171 3.50 -21.26 -28.78
CA TYR A 171 3.08 -21.42 -27.38
C TYR A 171 3.25 -20.11 -26.61
N GLY A 172 2.20 -19.31 -26.46
CA GLY A 172 2.23 -18.23 -25.47
C GLY A 172 1.23 -17.11 -25.65
N GLY A 173 0.83 -16.79 -26.89
CA GLY A 173 -0.02 -15.62 -27.14
C GLY A 173 0.65 -14.27 -26.82
N THR A 174 1.95 -14.27 -26.50
CA THR A 174 2.79 -13.09 -26.34
C THR A 174 3.43 -12.70 -27.68
N CYS A 175 3.71 -11.42 -27.87
CA CYS A 175 4.37 -10.90 -29.06
C CYS A 175 5.79 -10.44 -28.73
N CYS A 176 6.77 -11.28 -29.04
CA CYS A 176 8.19 -11.02 -28.76
C CYS A 176 8.68 -9.68 -29.33
N GLN A 177 8.26 -9.33 -30.55
CA GLN A 177 8.66 -8.07 -31.19
C GLN A 177 8.14 -6.85 -30.41
N CYS A 178 6.89 -6.89 -29.94
CA CYS A 178 6.36 -5.80 -29.13
C CYS A 178 7.02 -5.76 -27.76
N THR A 179 7.22 -6.92 -27.11
CA THR A 179 7.92 -7.00 -25.81
C THR A 179 9.31 -6.38 -25.90
N GLU A 180 10.09 -6.74 -26.92
CA GLU A 180 11.45 -6.22 -27.13
C GLU A 180 11.43 -4.70 -27.40
N GLU A 181 10.61 -4.22 -28.34
CA GLU A 181 10.51 -2.79 -28.66
C GLU A 181 10.11 -1.94 -27.45
N LYS A 182 9.14 -2.41 -26.65
CA LYS A 182 8.67 -1.70 -25.45
C LYS A 182 9.66 -1.78 -24.30
N SER A 183 10.36 -2.90 -24.15
CA SER A 183 11.44 -3.04 -23.16
C SER A 183 12.60 -2.09 -23.49
N GLU A 184 13.04 -2.03 -24.76
CA GLU A 184 14.07 -1.09 -25.21
C GLU A 184 13.65 0.38 -25.00
N ALA A 185 12.39 0.70 -25.28
CA ALA A 185 11.85 2.04 -25.03
C ALA A 185 11.90 2.40 -23.53
N LEU A 186 11.53 1.47 -22.63
CA LEU A 186 11.64 1.67 -21.19
C LEU A 186 13.09 1.80 -20.72
N ASP A 187 14.01 0.95 -21.21
CA ASP A 187 15.43 0.99 -20.84
C ASP A 187 16.11 2.28 -21.28
N SER A 188 15.65 2.87 -22.40
CA SER A 188 16.10 4.20 -22.85
C SER A 188 15.46 5.36 -22.09
N THR A 189 14.40 5.11 -21.32
CA THR A 189 13.66 6.11 -20.56
C THR A 189 14.18 6.18 -19.13
N SER A 190 14.59 7.37 -18.69
CA SER A 190 14.95 7.58 -17.28
C SER A 190 13.70 7.55 -16.40
N LEU A 191 13.57 6.54 -15.56
CA LEU A 191 12.43 6.34 -14.65
C LEU A 191 12.74 6.83 -13.23
N VAL A 192 11.70 7.25 -12.52
CA VAL A 192 11.73 7.59 -11.09
C VAL A 192 10.68 6.77 -10.38
N TYR A 193 11.13 5.86 -9.52
CA TYR A 193 10.32 5.07 -8.62
C TYR A 193 10.15 5.83 -7.31
N CYS A 194 8.92 6.19 -6.97
CA CYS A 194 8.59 6.87 -5.72
C CYS A 194 8.00 5.88 -4.73
N LEU A 195 8.58 5.80 -3.52
CA LEU A 195 8.05 5.04 -2.41
C LEU A 195 7.60 5.99 -1.31
N VAL A 196 6.40 5.74 -0.79
CA VAL A 196 5.92 6.41 0.42
C VAL A 196 6.06 5.44 1.58
N LEU A 197 6.99 5.78 2.46
CA LEU A 197 7.19 5.08 3.72
C LEU A 197 6.35 5.74 4.81
N SER A 198 5.85 4.97 5.77
CA SER A 198 5.20 5.53 6.95
C SER A 198 5.57 4.85 8.25
N SER A 199 5.49 5.63 9.32
CA SER A 199 5.68 5.19 10.70
C SER A 199 4.89 6.13 11.62
N TYR A 200 5.03 5.95 12.92
CA TYR A 200 4.48 6.84 13.94
C TYR A 200 5.61 7.61 14.61
N GLN A 201 5.39 8.89 14.87
CA GLN A 201 6.29 9.70 15.67
C GLN A 201 6.20 9.28 17.13
N SER A 202 7.34 9.01 17.76
CA SER A 202 7.42 8.76 19.20
C SER A 202 7.27 10.07 19.99
N GLU A 203 6.23 10.16 20.81
CA GLU A 203 6.11 11.16 21.87
C GLU A 203 6.78 10.60 23.14
N HIS A 204 7.97 11.12 23.50
CA HIS A 204 8.70 10.87 24.76
C HIS A 204 8.86 9.41 25.28
N THR A 205 10.09 8.89 25.14
CA THR A 205 10.91 7.97 25.98
C THR A 205 10.34 6.86 26.89
N THR A 206 9.03 6.67 27.09
CA THR A 206 8.53 5.65 28.04
C THR A 206 7.41 4.79 27.46
N ILE A 207 7.82 3.58 27.07
CA ILE A 207 7.06 2.34 26.86
C ILE A 207 6.18 2.25 25.59
N PRO A 208 6.42 1.24 24.71
CA PRO A 208 5.64 1.00 23.51
C PRO A 208 4.37 0.21 23.85
N ARG A 209 3.25 0.92 24.01
CA ARG A 209 1.94 0.28 24.05
C ARG A 209 1.03 1.12 23.20
N GLN A 210 0.75 0.65 21.96
CA GLN A 210 -0.15 1.24 20.95
C GLN A 210 -0.83 2.52 21.45
N SER A 211 -0.08 3.63 21.41
CA SER A 211 -0.55 4.88 21.98
C SER A 211 -1.59 5.42 21.03
N PHE A 212 -2.85 5.36 21.42
CA PHE A 212 -3.93 6.15 20.84
C PHE A 212 -3.53 7.63 20.95
N GLY A 213 -2.85 8.16 19.92
CA GLY A 213 -2.26 9.50 19.93
C GLY A 213 -0.97 9.66 19.15
N ALA A 214 -0.27 8.56 18.80
CA ALA A 214 0.98 8.68 18.02
C ALA A 214 0.68 9.20 16.61
N LYS A 215 1.27 10.35 16.27
CA LYS A 215 1.05 11.01 14.99
C LYS A 215 1.75 10.26 13.86
N GLN A 216 1.01 9.92 12.80
CA GLN A 216 1.59 9.25 11.64
C GLN A 216 2.48 10.23 10.86
N ILE A 217 3.67 9.75 10.51
CA ILE A 217 4.66 10.46 9.73
C ILE A 217 4.99 9.66 8.48
N TYR A 218 5.33 10.38 7.42
CA TYR A 218 5.53 9.83 6.09
C TYR A 218 6.88 10.31 5.54
N LYS A 219 7.51 9.49 4.71
CA LYS A 219 8.77 9.82 4.05
C LYS A 219 8.69 9.39 2.59
N LEU A 220 8.96 10.32 1.68
CA LEU A 220 9.11 10.01 0.26
C LEU A 220 10.54 9.57 -0.02
N VAL A 221 10.71 8.48 -0.76
CA VAL A 221 12.00 8.07 -1.32
C VAL A 221 11.87 7.95 -2.82
N LYS A 222 12.81 8.53 -3.56
CA LYS A 222 12.90 8.44 -5.02
C LYS A 222 14.09 7.55 -5.40
N CYS A 223 13.87 6.58 -6.27
CA CYS A 223 14.87 5.64 -6.78
C CYS A 223 14.88 5.66 -8.31
N GLY A 224 16.04 5.46 -8.94
CA GLY A 224 16.16 5.45 -10.41
C GLY A 224 15.83 4.11 -11.07
N SER A 225 15.54 3.06 -10.28
CA SER A 225 15.20 1.74 -10.78
C SER A 225 14.29 0.99 -9.82
N ARG A 226 13.62 -0.04 -10.34
CA ARG A 226 12.82 -0.98 -9.55
C ARG A 226 13.65 -1.69 -8.49
N GLU A 227 14.84 -2.16 -8.85
CA GLU A 227 15.74 -2.90 -7.96
C GLU A 227 16.19 -2.03 -6.79
N GLY A 228 16.45 -0.73 -7.05
CA GLY A 228 16.72 0.25 -5.99
C GLY A 228 15.52 0.47 -5.08
N ALA A 229 14.32 0.56 -5.66
CA ALA A 229 13.08 0.74 -4.92
C ALA A 229 12.76 -0.44 -4.00
N ILE A 230 12.83 -1.68 -4.51
CA ILE A 230 12.57 -2.86 -3.68
C ILE A 230 13.65 -3.07 -2.61
N ALA A 231 14.91 -2.69 -2.89
CA ALA A 231 15.98 -2.71 -1.89
C ALA A 231 15.66 -1.73 -0.75
N GLU A 232 15.25 -0.50 -1.07
CA GLU A 232 14.84 0.47 -0.06
C GLU A 232 13.65 -0.05 0.77
N ALA A 233 12.63 -0.62 0.12
CA ALA A 233 11.50 -1.26 0.80
C ALA A 233 11.95 -2.38 1.76
N PHE A 234 12.88 -3.22 1.31
CA PHE A 234 13.46 -4.31 2.10
C PHE A 234 14.20 -3.81 3.35
N TYR A 235 15.04 -2.77 3.21
CA TYR A 235 15.74 -2.18 4.35
C TYR A 235 14.80 -1.39 5.27
N ALA A 236 13.85 -0.64 4.73
CA ALA A 236 12.88 0.12 5.50
C ALA A 236 12.00 -0.80 6.37
N ALA A 237 11.43 -1.85 5.78
CA ALA A 237 10.63 -2.83 6.53
C ALA A 237 11.51 -3.71 7.43
N GLY A 238 12.67 -4.11 6.92
CA GLY A 238 13.56 -5.06 7.57
C GLY A 238 14.28 -4.50 8.79
N VAL A 239 15.07 -3.45 8.57
CA VAL A 239 15.92 -2.80 9.59
C VAL A 239 15.06 -1.94 10.49
N ASN A 240 14.28 -1.04 9.88
CA ASN A 240 13.61 0.03 10.62
C ASN A 240 12.21 -0.34 11.09
N GLY A 241 11.59 -1.39 10.50
CA GLY A 241 10.19 -1.73 10.75
C GLY A 241 9.24 -0.64 10.31
N TRP A 242 9.55 0.05 9.20
CA TRP A 242 8.66 1.05 8.61
C TRP A 242 7.76 0.41 7.57
N ASN A 243 6.56 0.98 7.40
CA ASN A 243 5.62 0.49 6.41
C ASN A 243 5.95 1.09 5.04
N VAL A 244 5.81 0.30 3.97
CA VAL A 244 5.69 0.79 2.60
C VAL A 244 4.20 0.89 2.30
N VAL A 245 3.67 2.10 2.19
CA VAL A 245 2.22 2.35 2.11
C VAL A 245 1.75 2.79 0.73
N PHE A 246 2.66 3.15 -0.17
CA PHE A 246 2.34 3.45 -1.56
C PHE A 246 3.61 3.43 -2.39
N ALA A 247 3.50 3.08 -3.66
CA ALA A 247 4.58 3.23 -4.64
C ALA A 247 4.01 3.56 -6.02
N CYS A 248 4.73 4.37 -6.78
CA CYS A 248 4.41 4.70 -8.17
C CYS A 248 5.68 4.95 -9.00
N VAL A 249 5.52 4.98 -10.32
CA VAL A 249 6.60 5.26 -11.27
C VAL A 249 6.24 6.45 -12.15
N MET A 250 7.21 7.32 -12.41
CA MET A 250 7.12 8.48 -13.30
C MET A 250 8.35 8.53 -14.20
N ARG A 251 8.26 9.28 -15.31
CA ARG A 251 9.41 9.60 -16.16
C ARG A 251 10.18 10.79 -15.56
N LEU A 252 11.50 10.69 -15.51
CA LEU A 252 12.38 11.81 -15.15
C LEU A 252 12.23 12.92 -16.20
N GLY A 253 12.13 14.19 -15.79
CA GLY A 253 11.75 15.30 -16.66
C GLY A 253 10.25 15.57 -16.73
N GLU A 254 9.43 14.64 -16.23
CA GLU A 254 7.96 14.74 -16.12
C GLU A 254 7.49 14.65 -14.67
N THR A 255 8.40 14.85 -13.71
CA THR A 255 8.07 14.78 -12.28
C THR A 255 7.47 16.10 -11.79
N PHE A 256 6.82 16.08 -10.63
CA PHE A 256 6.27 17.29 -10.00
C PHE A 256 7.33 18.31 -9.56
N ASP A 257 8.62 17.92 -9.53
CA ASP A 257 9.73 18.84 -9.30
C ASP A 257 9.99 19.72 -10.55
N GLU A 258 9.56 19.26 -11.73
CA GLU A 258 9.92 19.83 -13.04
C GLU A 258 8.71 20.35 -13.83
N ARG A 259 7.52 19.77 -13.61
CA ARG A 259 6.27 20.15 -14.28
C ARG A 259 5.14 20.37 -13.29
N SER A 260 4.34 21.41 -13.53
CA SER A 260 3.01 21.59 -12.94
C SER A 260 1.97 21.06 -13.93
N GLY A 261 1.15 20.10 -13.54
CA GLY A 261 0.24 19.48 -14.48
C GLY A 261 -0.81 18.56 -13.89
N ASP A 262 -1.80 18.23 -14.72
CA ASP A 262 -2.80 17.21 -14.39
C ASP A 262 -2.13 15.82 -14.37
N VAL A 263 -2.64 14.96 -13.48
CA VAL A 263 -2.10 13.62 -13.31
C VAL A 263 -2.86 12.65 -14.20
N GLU A 264 -2.14 11.99 -15.11
CA GLU A 264 -2.67 10.90 -15.91
C GLU A 264 -2.19 9.56 -15.35
N ARG A 265 -3.16 8.69 -15.03
CA ARG A 265 -2.84 7.32 -14.61
C ARG A 265 -2.48 6.50 -15.85
N VAL A 266 -1.32 5.86 -15.79
CA VAL A 266 -0.89 4.90 -16.78
C VAL A 266 -1.19 3.49 -16.28
N GLU A 267 -1.88 2.68 -17.08
CA GLU A 267 -2.26 1.31 -16.70
C GLU A 267 -1.10 0.32 -16.88
N ASP A 268 -0.23 0.51 -17.88
CA ASP A 268 0.88 -0.40 -18.20
C ASP A 268 2.21 0.35 -18.14
N LEU A 269 3.23 -0.21 -17.49
CA LEU A 269 4.49 0.49 -17.23
C LEU A 269 5.13 1.06 -18.51
N TRP A 270 5.11 0.29 -19.60
CA TRP A 270 5.72 0.68 -20.87
C TRP A 270 5.12 1.94 -21.50
N LYS A 271 3.87 2.29 -21.19
CA LYS A 271 3.23 3.52 -21.71
C LYS A 271 3.81 4.80 -21.10
N ILE A 272 4.65 4.70 -20.06
CA ILE A 272 5.46 5.83 -19.58
C ILE A 272 6.53 6.23 -20.60
N ALA A 273 7.06 5.26 -21.37
CA ALA A 273 8.11 5.50 -22.35
C ALA A 273 7.59 6.14 -23.64
N ASP A 274 6.30 5.96 -23.96
CA ASP A 274 5.69 6.57 -25.15
C ASP A 274 5.91 8.10 -25.13
N ASP A 275 6.08 8.70 -26.30
CA ASP A 275 6.26 10.14 -26.41
C ASP A 275 5.02 10.86 -25.88
N ALA A 276 5.20 11.72 -24.87
CA ALA A 276 4.11 12.56 -24.38
C ALA A 276 3.76 13.58 -25.46
N ASP A 277 2.46 13.71 -25.76
CA ASP A 277 1.97 14.92 -26.39
C ASP A 277 2.41 16.11 -25.52
N ALA A 278 2.99 17.13 -26.14
CA ALA A 278 3.62 18.28 -25.50
C ALA A 278 2.62 19.11 -24.65
N GLY A 279 2.27 18.60 -23.48
CA GLY A 279 1.30 19.18 -22.56
C GLY A 279 1.74 19.05 -21.10
N ASP A 280 1.10 19.87 -20.26
CA ASP A 280 1.26 19.94 -18.81
C ASP A 280 0.63 18.71 -18.12
N VAL A 281 1.02 17.50 -18.52
CA VAL A 281 0.50 16.25 -17.94
C VAL A 281 1.65 15.45 -17.33
N VAL A 282 1.43 14.98 -16.10
CA VAL A 282 2.34 14.11 -15.36
C VAL A 282 1.78 12.69 -15.39
N ARG A 283 2.46 11.80 -16.12
CA ARG A 283 2.08 10.39 -16.25
C ARG A 283 2.62 9.58 -15.07
N VAL A 284 1.73 8.85 -14.40
CA VAL A 284 2.05 8.09 -13.19
C VAL A 284 1.52 6.67 -13.32
N PHE A 285 2.40 5.69 -13.20
CA PHE A 285 2.05 4.26 -13.14
C PHE A 285 1.91 3.79 -11.69
N TYR A 286 0.77 3.16 -11.36
CA TYR A 286 0.46 2.57 -10.05
C TYR A 286 -0.67 1.51 -10.10
#